data_AF-A0A520R2C2-F1
#
_entry.id   AF-A0A520R2C2-F1
#
_cell.length_a   1.000
_cell.length_b   1.000
_cell.length_c   1.000
_cell.angle_alpha   90.00
_cell.angle_beta   90.00
_cell.angle_gamma   90.00
#
_symmetry.space_group_name_H-M   'P 1'
#
loop_
_entity.id
_entity.type
_entity.pdbx_description
1 polymer ?
#
loop_
_entity_poly.entity_id
_entity_poly.type
_entity_poly.pdbx_seq_one_letter_code
_entity_poly.pdbx_strand_id
1 'polypeptide(L)'
;MSVARIPFTTEEESMISTLNGWMLFLAVVHFIGAAFFLLCGCTALIPAIGAIAASPLGGVAYTLQMFTLPILGALMLVEGVFALQARGALDAMIASDGADQQHLSTAFAKLKLFFMLELGWFAVSAVGAVFSLIATLVAPELTTTTPGFDPGQFGGAP
;
A
#
# COMPACT_ATOMS: atom_id res chain seq x y z
N MET A 1 -34.68 -20.13 6.25
CA MET A 1 -35.14 -19.40 7.45
C MET A 1 -34.65 -17.98 7.32
N SER A 2 -35.54 -16.98 7.42
CA SER A 2 -35.14 -15.56 7.47
C SER A 2 -34.47 -15.31 8.82
N VAL A 3 -33.22 -14.83 8.80
CA VAL A 3 -32.54 -14.37 10.02
C VAL A 3 -33.20 -13.05 10.39
N ALA A 4 -33.74 -12.96 11.61
CA ALA A 4 -34.36 -11.75 12.12
C ALA A 4 -33.34 -10.58 12.13
N ARG A 5 -33.82 -9.36 11.83
CA ARG A 5 -33.05 -8.11 11.88
C ARG A 5 -32.40 -7.96 13.27
N ILE A 6 -31.12 -7.56 13.30
CA ILE A 6 -30.46 -7.22 14.55
C ILE A 6 -31.02 -5.86 15.00
N PRO A 7 -31.60 -5.74 16.20
CA PRO A 7 -32.13 -4.47 16.68
C PRO A 7 -30.98 -3.58 17.16
N PHE A 8 -30.28 -2.93 16.23
CA PHE A 8 -29.26 -1.94 16.57
C PHE A 8 -29.90 -0.73 17.27
N THR A 9 -29.22 -0.25 18.30
CA THR A 9 -29.48 1.03 18.92
C THR A 9 -29.02 2.16 18.00
N THR A 10 -29.58 3.37 18.19
CA THR A 10 -29.15 4.56 17.44
C THR A 10 -27.65 4.87 17.60
N GLU A 11 -27.09 4.53 18.77
CA GLU A 11 -25.66 4.67 19.02
C GLU A 11 -24.83 3.71 18.15
N GLU A 12 -25.24 2.44 18.05
CA GLU A 12 -24.58 1.45 17.19
C GLU A 12 -24.67 1.84 15.70
N GLU A 13 -25.82 2.31 15.24
CA GLU A 13 -25.99 2.81 13.86
C GLU A 13 -25.06 4.00 13.55
N SER A 14 -24.88 4.91 14.51
CA SER A 14 -23.93 6.02 14.42
C SER A 14 -22.47 5.53 14.34
N MET A 15 -22.10 4.53 15.14
CA MET A 15 -20.77 3.92 15.09
C MET A 15 -20.50 3.22 13.76
N ILE A 16 -21.49 2.49 13.22
CA ILE A 16 -21.41 1.83 11.92
C ILE A 16 -21.21 2.87 10.81
N SER A 17 -21.99 3.96 10.83
CA SER A 17 -21.86 5.06 9.88
C SER A 17 -20.47 5.72 9.95
N THR A 18 -19.96 5.93 11.16
CA THR A 18 -18.61 6.46 11.38
C THR A 18 -17.53 5.52 10.84
N LEU A 19 -17.63 4.22 11.13
CA LEU A 19 -16.73 3.20 10.59
C LEU A 19 -16.75 3.18 9.06
N ASN A 20 -17.93 3.30 8.47
CA ASN A 20 -18.12 3.38 7.02
C ASN A 20 -17.42 4.61 6.39
N GLY A 21 -17.45 5.76 7.09
CA GLY A 21 -16.66 6.94 6.75
C GLY A 21 -15.15 6.67 6.80
N TRP A 22 -14.67 6.03 7.85
CA TRP A 22 -13.26 5.64 7.99
C TRP A 22 -12.79 4.68 6.89
N MET A 23 -13.63 3.72 6.48
CA MET A 23 -13.30 2.81 5.38
C MET A 23 -13.06 3.57 4.06
N LEU A 24 -13.85 4.61 3.78
CA LEU A 24 -13.62 5.44 2.61
C LEU A 24 -12.35 6.28 2.73
N PHE A 25 -12.12 6.90 3.90
CA PHE A 25 -10.91 7.65 4.15
C PHE A 25 -9.66 6.78 3.96
N LEU A 26 -9.64 5.58 4.55
CA LEU A 26 -8.56 4.62 4.38
C LEU A 26 -8.38 4.24 2.91
N ALA A 27 -9.45 3.93 2.18
CA ALA A 27 -9.35 3.61 0.76
C ALA A 27 -8.68 4.73 -0.06
N VAL A 28 -9.05 5.99 0.18
CA VAL A 28 -8.46 7.15 -0.51
C VAL A 28 -6.98 7.29 -0.17
N VAL A 29 -6.61 7.23 1.12
CA VAL A 29 -5.22 7.30 1.56
C VAL A 29 -4.38 6.19 0.92
N HIS A 30 -4.92 4.97 0.87
CA HIS A 30 -4.23 3.83 0.28
C HIS A 30 -4.07 3.94 -1.23
N PHE A 31 -5.07 4.48 -1.96
CA PHE A 31 -4.91 4.72 -3.39
C PHE A 31 -3.90 5.83 -3.72
N ILE A 32 -3.87 6.90 -2.93
CA ILE A 32 -2.87 7.96 -3.08
C ILE A 32 -1.48 7.41 -2.77
N GLY A 33 -1.34 6.67 -1.67
CA GLY A 33 -0.11 5.99 -1.30
C GLY A 33 0.35 5.02 -2.38
N ALA A 34 -0.55 4.17 -2.87
CA ALA A 34 -0.26 3.22 -3.95
C ALA A 34 0.27 3.92 -5.21
N ALA A 35 -0.38 5.00 -5.65
CA ALA A 35 0.06 5.78 -6.80
C ALA A 35 1.46 6.37 -6.58
N PHE A 36 1.72 6.93 -5.40
CA PHE A 36 3.03 7.46 -5.04
C PHE A 36 4.12 6.38 -5.05
N PHE A 37 3.90 5.27 -4.36
CA PHE A 37 4.87 4.18 -4.24
C PHE A 37 5.13 3.48 -5.58
N LEU A 38 4.10 3.27 -6.39
CA LEU A 38 4.26 2.72 -7.75
C LEU A 38 5.05 3.67 -8.64
N LEU A 39 4.73 4.97 -8.63
CA LEU A 39 5.44 5.96 -9.45
C LEU A 39 6.91 6.05 -9.04
N CYS A 40 7.19 6.24 -7.75
CA CYS A 40 8.55 6.31 -7.23
C CYS A 40 9.32 4.99 -7.45
N GLY A 41 8.66 3.85 -7.29
CA GLY A 41 9.27 2.54 -7.52
C GLY A 41 9.66 2.33 -8.99
N CYS A 42 8.76 2.63 -9.92
CA CYS A 42 9.02 2.49 -11.35
C CYS A 42 10.16 3.41 -11.82
N THR A 43 10.23 4.65 -11.31
CA THR A 43 11.31 5.58 -11.68
C THR A 43 12.64 5.19 -11.05
N ALA A 44 12.64 4.64 -9.84
CA ALA A 44 13.86 4.20 -9.14
C ALA A 44 14.47 2.91 -9.69
N LEU A 45 13.67 2.04 -10.35
CA LEU A 45 14.17 0.79 -10.95
C LEU A 45 15.08 1.02 -12.16
N ILE A 46 14.86 2.10 -12.92
CA ILE A 46 15.62 2.41 -14.13
C ILE A 46 17.14 2.56 -13.84
N PRO A 47 17.58 3.43 -12.91
CA PRO A 47 18.99 3.52 -12.55
C PRO A 47 19.49 2.29 -11.78
N ALA A 48 18.62 1.58 -11.05
CA ALA A 48 19.02 0.45 -10.21
C ALA A 48 19.61 -0.72 -11.02
N ILE A 49 19.02 -1.03 -12.18
CA ILE A 49 19.55 -2.09 -13.06
C ILE A 49 20.98 -1.76 -13.52
N GLY A 50 21.26 -0.49 -13.81
CA GLY A 50 22.60 -0.03 -14.19
C GLY A 50 23.63 -0.13 -13.07
N ALA A 51 23.20 -0.05 -11.81
CA ALA A 51 24.08 -0.11 -10.64
C ALA A 51 24.78 -1.48 -10.47
N ILE A 52 24.21 -2.56 -11.02
CA ILE A 52 24.80 -3.91 -10.95
C ILE A 52 26.15 -3.96 -11.66
N ALA A 53 26.32 -3.22 -12.75
CA ALA A 53 27.59 -3.17 -13.47
C ALA A 53 28.67 -2.42 -12.69
N ALA A 54 28.29 -1.41 -11.90
CA ALA A 54 29.22 -0.60 -11.11
C ALA A 54 29.66 -1.29 -9.81
N SER A 55 28.72 -1.98 -9.14
CA SER A 55 28.99 -2.77 -7.94
C SER A 55 28.09 -4.01 -7.98
N PRO A 56 28.60 -5.21 -8.29
CA PRO A 56 27.75 -6.39 -8.48
C PRO A 56 26.91 -6.72 -7.24
N LEU A 57 27.54 -6.79 -6.06
CA LEU A 57 26.81 -7.13 -4.83
C LEU A 57 25.97 -5.94 -4.32
N GLY A 58 26.52 -4.73 -4.32
CA GLY A 58 25.81 -3.53 -3.87
C GLY A 58 24.65 -3.15 -4.78
N GLY A 59 24.84 -3.25 -6.09
CA GLY A 59 23.82 -2.99 -7.11
C GLY A 59 22.67 -4.00 -7.09
N VAL A 60 22.94 -5.28 -6.82
CA VAL A 60 21.86 -6.28 -6.59
C VAL A 60 21.07 -5.92 -5.33
N ALA A 61 21.74 -5.62 -4.21
CA ALA A 61 21.06 -5.23 -2.98
C ALA A 61 20.22 -3.94 -3.17
N TYR A 62 20.79 -2.94 -3.84
CA TYR A 62 20.10 -1.69 -4.19
C TYR A 62 18.88 -1.94 -5.09
N THR A 63 19.01 -2.81 -6.09
CA THR A 63 17.90 -3.16 -6.98
C THR A 63 16.77 -3.86 -6.23
N LEU A 64 17.10 -4.83 -5.37
CA LEU A 64 16.12 -5.50 -4.51
C LEU A 64 15.45 -4.52 -3.54
N GLN A 65 16.20 -3.54 -3.02
CA GLN A 65 15.62 -2.47 -2.23
C GLN A 65 14.63 -1.62 -3.05
N MET A 66 14.95 -1.25 -4.28
CA MET A 66 14.05 -0.44 -5.11
C MET A 66 12.80 -1.20 -5.55
N PHE A 67 12.85 -2.53 -5.65
CA PHE A 67 11.67 -3.37 -5.85
C PHE A 67 10.71 -3.37 -4.66
N THR A 68 11.11 -2.94 -3.47
CA THR A 68 10.18 -2.87 -2.33
C THR A 68 9.11 -1.82 -2.56
N LEU A 69 9.44 -0.66 -3.14
CA LEU A 69 8.48 0.42 -3.38
C LEU A 69 7.29 0.01 -4.27
N PRO A 70 7.45 -0.60 -5.45
CA PRO A 70 6.31 -1.03 -6.25
C PRO A 70 5.51 -2.17 -5.60
N ILE A 71 6.16 -3.06 -4.84
CA ILE A 71 5.46 -4.12 -4.10
C ILE A 71 4.58 -3.51 -3.00
N LEU A 72 5.14 -2.56 -2.25
CA LEU A 72 4.41 -1.76 -1.27
C LEU A 72 3.22 -1.08 -1.96
N GLY A 73 3.44 -0.33 -3.04
CA GLY A 73 2.35 0.32 -3.77
C GLY A 73 1.25 -0.63 -4.23
N ALA A 74 1.59 -1.85 -4.67
CA ALA A 74 0.62 -2.88 -5.01
C ALA A 74 -0.17 -3.39 -3.79
N LEU A 75 0.47 -3.58 -2.63
CA LEU A 75 -0.22 -3.96 -1.39
C LEU A 75 -1.24 -2.90 -0.97
N MET A 76 -0.82 -1.63 -0.97
CA MET A 76 -1.71 -0.50 -0.67
C MET A 76 -2.91 -0.44 -1.61
N LEU A 77 -2.70 -0.71 -2.91
CA LEU A 77 -3.80 -0.74 -3.86
C LEU A 77 -4.86 -1.79 -3.48
N VAL A 78 -4.42 -2.99 -3.09
CA VAL A 78 -5.31 -4.09 -2.69
C VAL A 78 -6.00 -3.79 -1.36
N GLU A 79 -5.28 -3.20 -0.39
CA GLU A 79 -5.84 -2.72 0.89
C GLU A 79 -6.96 -1.70 0.65
N GLY A 80 -6.74 -0.71 -0.22
CA GLY A 80 -7.75 0.27 -0.58
C GLY A 80 -9.01 -0.37 -1.19
N VAL A 81 -8.83 -1.40 -2.03
CA VAL A 81 -9.95 -2.19 -2.58
C VAL A 81 -10.71 -2.92 -1.48
N PHE A 82 -10.03 -3.53 -0.51
CA PHE A 82 -10.71 -4.20 0.60
C PHE A 82 -11.41 -3.23 1.55
N ALA A 83 -10.86 -2.04 1.77
CA ALA A 83 -11.53 -0.99 2.51
C ALA A 83 -12.84 -0.56 1.83
N LEU A 84 -12.84 -0.39 0.49
CA LEU A 84 -14.08 -0.12 -0.26
C LEU A 84 -15.08 -1.28 -0.20
N GLN A 85 -14.62 -2.54 -0.24
CA GLN A 85 -15.51 -3.69 -0.12
C GLN A 85 -16.11 -3.82 1.28
N ALA A 86 -15.33 -3.53 2.33
CA ALA A 86 -15.82 -3.47 3.70
C ALA A 86 -16.88 -2.37 3.85
N ARG A 87 -16.61 -1.18 3.29
CA ARG A 87 -17.58 -0.08 3.19
C ARG A 87 -18.88 -0.52 2.55
N GLY A 88 -18.83 -1.11 1.35
CA GLY A 88 -20.03 -1.55 0.63
C GLY A 88 -20.88 -2.56 1.41
N ALA A 89 -20.24 -3.43 2.21
CA ALA A 89 -20.96 -4.35 3.09
C ALA A 89 -21.62 -3.64 4.28
N LEU A 90 -20.99 -2.61 4.86
CA LEU A 90 -21.58 -1.79 5.91
C LEU A 90 -22.74 -0.92 5.39
N ASP A 91 -22.59 -0.32 4.20
CA ASP A 91 -23.66 0.43 3.52
C ASP A 91 -24.88 -0.48 3.25
N ALA A 92 -24.66 -1.71 2.78
CA ALA A 92 -25.75 -2.67 2.53
C ALA A 92 -26.52 -3.03 3.81
N MET A 93 -25.83 -3.18 4.94
CA MET A 93 -26.45 -3.43 6.24
C MET A 93 -27.36 -2.27 6.67
N ILE A 94 -26.95 -1.02 6.45
CA ILE A 94 -27.77 0.16 6.78
C ILE A 94 -29.01 0.22 5.87
N ALA A 95 -28.87 -0.15 4.60
CA ALA A 95 -29.94 -0.06 3.61
C ALA A 95 -30.93 -1.24 3.62
N SER A 96 -30.58 -2.38 4.23
CA SER A 96 -31.39 -3.60 4.22
C SER A 96 -32.06 -3.87 5.57
N ASP A 97 -33.34 -4.27 5.55
CA ASP A 97 -34.07 -4.72 6.75
C ASP A 97 -33.89 -6.23 7.07
N GLY A 98 -32.89 -6.88 6.46
CA GLY A 98 -32.60 -8.29 6.70
C GLY A 98 -31.23 -8.71 6.16
N ALA A 99 -30.69 -9.80 6.74
CA ALA A 99 -29.35 -10.35 6.48
C ALA A 99 -28.17 -9.56 7.08
N ASP A 100 -28.39 -8.74 8.11
CA ASP A 100 -27.35 -7.98 8.83
C ASP A 100 -26.13 -8.83 9.23
N GLN A 101 -26.36 -10.06 9.70
CA GLN A 101 -25.29 -10.99 10.06
C GLN A 101 -24.38 -11.35 8.88
N GLN A 102 -24.94 -11.51 7.69
CA GLN A 102 -24.18 -11.81 6.47
C GLN A 102 -23.36 -10.59 6.04
N HIS A 103 -23.94 -9.39 6.14
CA HIS A 103 -23.25 -8.14 5.83
C HIS A 103 -22.11 -7.86 6.81
N LEU A 104 -22.33 -8.04 8.12
CA LEU A 104 -21.28 -7.94 9.14
C LEU A 104 -20.16 -8.96 8.93
N SER A 105 -20.52 -10.22 8.67
CA SER A 105 -19.52 -11.27 8.39
C SER A 105 -18.65 -10.91 7.18
N THR A 106 -19.27 -10.37 6.13
CA THR A 106 -18.56 -9.91 4.93
C THR A 106 -17.64 -8.74 5.26
N ALA A 107 -18.14 -7.72 5.96
CA ALA A 107 -17.36 -6.55 6.36
C ALA A 107 -16.14 -6.96 7.20
N PHE A 108 -16.33 -7.83 8.20
CA PHE A 108 -15.23 -8.32 9.04
C PHE A 108 -14.24 -9.21 8.28
N ALA A 109 -14.70 -10.03 7.33
CA ALA A 109 -13.79 -10.79 6.47
C ALA A 109 -12.89 -9.88 5.63
N LYS A 110 -13.44 -8.77 5.10
CA LYS A 110 -12.67 -7.78 4.33
C LYS A 110 -11.70 -6.99 5.22
N LEU A 111 -12.14 -6.57 6.41
CA LEU A 111 -11.27 -5.94 7.41
C LEU A 111 -10.14 -6.87 7.86
N LYS A 112 -10.42 -8.16 8.05
CA LYS A 112 -9.39 -9.14 8.37
C LYS A 112 -8.34 -9.21 7.25
N LEU A 113 -8.77 -9.29 5.99
CA LEU A 113 -7.85 -9.31 4.85
C LEU A 113 -7.03 -8.01 4.76
N PHE A 114 -7.66 -6.86 5.01
CA PHE A 114 -6.97 -5.57 5.11
C PHE A 114 -5.83 -5.63 6.15
N PHE A 115 -6.11 -6.03 7.40
CA PHE A 115 -5.07 -6.12 8.43
C PHE A 115 -4.02 -7.20 8.16
N MET A 116 -4.37 -8.28 7.46
CA MET A 116 -3.39 -9.29 7.03
C MET A 116 -2.44 -8.74 5.96
N LEU A 117 -2.92 -7.88 5.07
CA LEU A 117 -2.06 -7.20 4.09
C LEU A 117 -1.17 -6.16 4.76
N GLU A 118 -1.66 -5.46 5.79
CA GLU A 118 -0.85 -4.54 6.59
C GLU A 118 0.34 -5.25 7.24
N LEU A 119 0.16 -6.49 7.72
CA LEU A 119 1.27 -7.32 8.17
C LEU A 119 2.28 -7.60 7.04
N GLY A 120 1.78 -7.87 5.84
CA GLY A 120 2.59 -8.00 4.63
C GLY A 120 3.37 -6.72 4.31
N TRP A 121 2.76 -5.55 4.47
CA TRP A 121 3.40 -4.26 4.31
C TRP A 121 4.59 -4.08 5.27
N PHE A 122 4.42 -4.41 6.55
CA PHE A 122 5.53 -4.40 7.52
C PHE A 122 6.63 -5.38 7.13
N ALA A 123 6.28 -6.58 6.68
CA ALA A 123 7.26 -7.58 6.26
C ALA A 123 8.08 -7.12 5.05
N VAL A 124 7.43 -6.58 4.01
CA VAL A 124 8.10 -6.04 2.82
C VAL A 124 9.01 -4.85 3.20
N SER A 125 8.52 -3.97 4.08
CA SER A 125 9.31 -2.83 4.58
C SER A 125 10.55 -3.28 5.34
N ALA A 126 10.45 -4.31 6.19
CA ALA A 126 11.58 -4.86 6.92
C ALA A 126 12.61 -5.51 5.98
N VAL A 127 12.15 -6.27 4.98
CA VAL A 127 13.03 -6.86 3.95
C VAL A 127 13.75 -5.77 3.18
N GLY A 128 13.06 -4.69 2.81
CA GLY A 128 13.67 -3.53 2.18
C GLY A 128 14.76 -2.89 3.06
N ALA A 129 14.45 -2.63 4.33
CA ALA A 129 15.42 -2.06 5.26
C ALA A 129 16.72 -2.87 5.34
N VAL A 130 16.63 -4.21 5.30
CA VAL A 130 17.80 -5.09 5.25
C VAL A 130 18.61 -4.89 3.96
N PHE A 131 17.97 -4.85 2.79
CA PHE A 131 18.67 -4.62 1.53
C PHE A 131 19.27 -3.21 1.43
N SER A 132 18.58 -2.20 1.97
CA SER A 132 19.10 -0.84 2.10
C SER A 132 20.37 -0.80 2.94
N LEU A 133 20.38 -1.52 4.07
CA LEU A 133 21.57 -1.66 4.92
C LEU A 133 22.72 -2.33 4.18
N ILE A 134 22.47 -3.46 3.50
CA ILE A 134 23.49 -4.16 2.71
C ILE A 134 24.06 -3.25 1.61
N ALA A 135 23.20 -2.57 0.86
CA ALA A 135 23.63 -1.63 -0.19
C ALA A 135 24.51 -0.51 0.39
N THR A 136 24.13 0.05 1.54
CA THR A 136 24.90 1.11 2.20
C THR A 136 26.26 0.63 2.71
N LEU A 137 26.36 -0.60 3.20
CA LEU A 137 27.62 -1.16 3.72
C LEU A 137 28.57 -1.58 2.60
N VAL A 138 28.06 -2.04 1.46
CA VAL A 138 28.85 -2.64 0.37
C VAL A 138 29.10 -1.66 -0.78
N ALA A 139 28.22 -0.66 -0.96
CA ALA A 139 28.27 0.31 -2.05
C ALA A 139 27.62 1.65 -1.62
N PRO A 140 28.18 2.37 -0.64
CA PRO A 140 27.62 3.62 -0.10
C PRO A 140 27.43 4.70 -1.17
N GLU A 141 28.21 4.70 -2.24
CA GLU A 141 28.09 5.60 -3.38
C GLU A 141 26.74 5.47 -4.11
N LEU A 142 26.11 4.29 -4.07
CA LEU A 142 24.80 4.03 -4.67
C LEU A 142 23.64 4.57 -3.81
N THR A 143 23.87 4.81 -2.52
CA THR A 143 22.85 5.29 -1.58
C THR A 143 23.00 6.76 -1.22
N THR A 144 24.16 7.37 -1.49
CA THR A 144 24.50 8.76 -1.14
C THR A 144 24.45 9.74 -2.32
N THR A 145 24.42 9.24 -3.55
CA THR A 145 24.27 10.09 -4.73
C THR A 145 22.79 10.46 -4.93
N THR A 146 22.42 11.65 -4.46
CA THR A 146 21.36 12.39 -5.17
C THR A 146 21.85 12.49 -6.62
N PRO A 147 21.07 12.07 -7.64
CA PRO A 147 21.45 12.35 -9.01
C PRO A 147 21.65 13.86 -9.08
N GLY A 148 22.90 14.29 -9.26
CA GLY A 148 23.18 15.68 -9.55
C GLY A 148 22.36 15.98 -10.80
N PHE A 149 21.32 16.80 -10.65
CA PHE A 149 20.68 17.41 -11.79
C PHE A 149 21.80 18.20 -12.49
N ASP A 150 22.31 17.63 -13.58
CA ASP A 150 23.22 18.32 -14.47
C ASP A 150 22.35 19.00 -15.54
N PRO A 151 22.02 20.29 -15.38
CA PRO A 151 21.26 21.03 -16.39
C PRO A 151 21.97 21.04 -17.75
N GLY A 152 23.28 20.74 -17.81
CA GLY A 152 24.03 20.60 -19.06
C GLY A 152 23.62 19.39 -19.91
N GLN A 153 22.94 18.38 -19.34
CA GLN A 153 22.47 17.22 -20.10
C GLN A 153 21.17 17.45 -20.89
N PHE A 154 20.45 18.55 -20.61
CA PHE A 154 19.22 18.93 -21.31
C PHE A 154 19.41 20.16 -22.22
N GLY A 155 20.57 20.80 -22.19
CA GLY A 155 20.91 21.99 -22.96
C GLY A 155 21.74 21.67 -24.20
N GLY A 156 21.15 20.94 -25.15
CA GLY A 156 21.73 20.77 -26.48
C GLY A 156 21.48 22.00 -27.35
N ALA A 157 22.58 22.70 -27.65
CA ALA A 157 22.87 23.54 -28.82
C ALA A 157 22.52 25.05 -28.79
N PRO A 158 23.24 25.89 -29.56
CA PRO A 158 24.55 25.68 -30.23
C PRO A 158 25.73 26.41 -29.55
#